data_AF-A0A4Q6F345-F1
#
_entry.id   AF-A0A4Q6F345-F1
#
_cell.length_a   1.000
_cell.length_b   1.000
_cell.length_c   1.000
_cell.angle_alpha   90.00
_cell.angle_beta   90.00
_cell.angle_gamma   90.00
#
_symmetry.space_group_name_H-M   'P 1'
#
loop_
_entity.id
_entity.type
_entity.pdbx_description
1 polymer ?
#
loop_
_entity_poly.entity_id
_entity_poly.type
_entity_poly.pdbx_seq_one_letter_code
_entity_poly.pdbx_strand_id
1 'polypeptide(L)' 'EKFFGEYRRSISLPEGIKAEEIEASYDNGVLSLRLPKAQIQGVKKIQIGSSFKPDQTLDQNTAH' A
#
# COMPACT_ATOMS: atom_id res chain seq x y z
N GLU A 1 -31.41 16.44 -23.56
CA GLU A 1 -32.01 16.49 -22.22
C GLU A 1 -31.00 17.01 -21.19
N LYS A 2 -31.43 17.65 -20.10
CA LYS A 2 -30.59 17.88 -18.91
C LYS A 2 -30.75 16.65 -18.01
N PHE A 3 -29.66 15.99 -17.65
CA PHE A 3 -29.70 14.92 -16.65
C PHE A 3 -30.04 15.55 -15.30
N PHE A 4 -31.31 15.52 -14.92
CA PHE A 4 -31.76 15.88 -13.58
C PHE A 4 -31.74 14.60 -12.73
N GLY A 5 -30.93 14.59 -11.67
CA GLY A 5 -30.80 13.45 -10.76
C GLY A 5 -29.60 13.58 -9.83
N GLU A 6 -29.56 12.79 -8.76
CA GLU A 6 -28.41 12.73 -7.86
C GLU A 6 -27.23 11.98 -8.52
N TYR A 7 -26.06 12.61 -8.56
CA TYR A 7 -24.84 11.99 -9.08
C TYR A 7 -23.96 11.48 -7.94
N ARG A 8 -23.70 10.17 -7.93
CA ARG A 8 -22.85 9.51 -6.93
C ARG A 8 -21.79 8.67 -7.62
N ARG A 9 -20.52 8.84 -7.22
CA ARG A 9 -19.42 7.92 -7.53
C ARG A 9 -18.72 7.52 -6.24
N SER A 10 -18.32 6.26 -6.17
CA SER A 10 -17.44 5.72 -5.13
C SER A 10 -16.17 5.22 -5.77
N ILE A 11 -15.02 5.52 -5.17
CA ILE A 11 -13.71 5.05 -5.60
C ILE A 11 -12.94 4.55 -4.39
N SER A 12 -12.23 3.43 -4.56
CA SER A 12 -11.32 2.93 -3.52
C SER A 12 -10.04 3.76 -3.53
N LEU A 13 -9.62 4.24 -2.36
CA LEU A 13 -8.35 4.94 -2.23
C LEU A 13 -7.19 3.94 -2.34
N PRO A 14 -6.14 4.28 -3.10
CA PRO A 14 -4.94 3.45 -3.14
C PRO A 14 -4.21 3.47 -1.80
N GLU A 15 -3.38 2.46 -1.56
CA GLU A 15 -2.49 2.42 -0.42
C GLU A 15 -1.48 3.59 -0.44
N GLY A 16 -1.06 4.03 0.75
CA GLY A 16 -0.10 5.13 0.87
C GLY A 16 -0.67 6.50 0.49
N ILE A 17 -1.97 6.73 0.66
CA ILE A 17 -2.58 8.07 0.66
C ILE A 17 -2.80 8.51 2.10
N LYS A 18 -2.54 9.80 2.39
CA LYS A 18 -2.89 10.39 3.68
C LYS A 18 -4.33 10.87 3.66
N ALA A 19 -5.24 10.04 4.14
CA ALA A 19 -6.68 10.30 4.07
C ALA A 19 -7.11 11.60 4.76
N GLU A 20 -6.40 11.99 5.82
CA GLU A 20 -6.67 13.20 6.61
C GLU A 20 -6.34 14.50 5.87
N GLU A 21 -5.51 14.44 4.82
CA GLU A 21 -5.05 15.60 4.04
C GLU A 21 -5.73 15.67 2.65
N ILE A 22 -6.80 14.92 2.42
CA ILE A 22 -7.52 14.94 1.14
C ILE A 22 -8.28 16.27 0.99
N GLU A 23 -8.12 16.92 -0.15
CA GLU A 23 -8.86 18.13 -0.52
C GLU A 23 -9.82 17.86 -1.68
N ALA A 24 -11.01 18.49 -1.64
CA ALA A 24 -12.01 18.41 -2.69
C ALA A 24 -12.46 19.80 -3.11
N SER A 25 -12.64 20.02 -4.42
CA SER A 25 -13.19 21.24 -4.98
C SER A 25 -14.19 20.91 -6.09
N TYR A 26 -15.29 21.66 -6.17
CA TYR A 26 -16.30 21.51 -7.19
C TYR A 26 -16.53 22.86 -7.87
N ASP A 27 -16.21 22.92 -9.16
CA ASP A 27 -16.32 24.13 -9.97
C ASP A 27 -16.81 23.77 -11.37
N ASN A 28 -17.73 24.58 -11.92
CA ASN A 28 -18.29 24.42 -13.27
C ASN A 28 -18.73 22.98 -13.65
N GLY A 29 -19.27 22.21 -12.70
CA GLY A 29 -19.73 20.85 -12.94
C GLY A 29 -18.64 19.77 -12.80
N VAL A 30 -17.42 20.15 -12.39
CA VAL A 30 -16.28 19.24 -12.27
C VAL A 30 -15.89 19.08 -10.81
N LEU A 31 -15.91 17.83 -10.33
CA LEU A 31 -15.36 17.45 -9.02
C LEU A 31 -13.88 17.14 -9.17
N SER A 32 -13.03 17.93 -8.52
CA SER A 32 -11.58 17.74 -8.43
C SER A 32 -11.19 17.24 -7.04
N LEU A 33 -10.44 16.15 -6.98
CA LEU A 33 -9.93 15.56 -5.73
C LEU A 33 -8.40 15.59 -5.73
N ARG A 34 -7.79 16.11 -4.64
CA ARG A 34 -6.34 16.03 -4.40
C ARG A 34 -6.07 14.98 -3.35
N LEU A 35 -5.35 13.94 -3.75
CA LEU A 35 -4.98 12.80 -2.90
C LEU A 35 -3.47 12.84 -2.61
N PRO A 36 -3.03 13.46 -1.51
CA PRO A 36 -1.62 13.54 -1.19
C PRO A 36 -1.05 12.15 -0.86
N LYS A 37 0.08 11.82 -1.48
CA LYS A 37 0.81 10.59 -1.19
C LYS A 37 1.44 10.68 0.21
N ALA A 38 1.34 9.59 0.95
CA ALA A 38 2.10 9.38 2.17
C ALA A 38 3.59 9.33 1.84
N GLN A 39 4.39 9.93 2.72
CA GLN A 39 5.83 9.90 2.59
C GLN A 39 6.30 8.47 2.85
N ILE A 40 6.83 7.82 1.80
CA ILE A 40 7.45 6.51 1.91
C ILE A 40 8.74 6.73 2.71
N GLN A 41 8.75 6.32 3.99
CA GLN A 41 10.00 6.26 4.74
C GLN A 41 10.94 5.33 3.97
N GLY A 42 12.14 5.84 3.67
CA GLY A 42 13.05 5.28 2.68
C GLY A 42 13.22 3.76 2.77
N VAL A 43 13.47 3.15 1.61
CA VAL A 43 13.64 1.70 1.44
C VAL A 43 14.57 1.16 2.54
N LYS A 44 14.02 0.37 3.47
CA LYS A 44 14.84 -0.32 4.47
C LYS A 44 15.66 -1.39 3.75
N LYS A 45 16.97 -1.16 3.62
CA LYS A 45 17.90 -2.17 3.13
C LYS A 45 18.00 -3.27 4.20
N ILE A 46 17.44 -4.43 3.93
CA ILE A 46 17.54 -5.58 4.84
C ILE A 46 18.90 -6.25 4.60
N GLN A 47 19.74 -6.27 5.63
CA GLN A 47 20.95 -7.09 5.65
C GLN A 47 20.55 -8.55 5.91
N ILE A 48 20.96 -9.46 5.04
CA ILE A 48 20.81 -10.90 5.28
C ILE A 48 21.92 -11.31 6.25
N GLY A 49 21.53 -11.66 7.49
CA GLY A 49 22.43 -12.24 8.49
C GLY A 49 22.74 -13.70 8.17
N SER A 50 23.99 -14.11 8.36
CA SER A 50 24.55 -15.44 8.04
C SER A 50 24.07 -16.59 8.95
N SER A 51 22.91 -16.45 9.59
CA SER A 51 22.36 -17.48 10.50
C SER A 51 21.11 -18.15 9.94
N PHE A 52 20.99 -18.28 8.62
CA PHE A 52 20.09 -19.28 8.04
C PHE A 52 20.80 -20.64 8.15
N LYS A 53 20.57 -21.35 9.27
CA LYS A 53 20.97 -22.75 9.41
C LYS A 53 19.83 -23.60 8.85
N PRO A 54 19.95 -24.17 7.63
CA PRO A 54 19.03 -25.20 7.22
C PRO A 54 19.18 -26.38 8.19
N ASP A 55 18.06 -26.78 8.74
CA ASP A 55 17.82 -27.91 9.65
C ASP A 55 18.78 -29.09 9.41
N GLN A 56 19.62 -29.38 10.41
CA GLN A 56 20.54 -30.52 10.36
C GLN A 56 19.77 -31.77 10.81
N THR A 57 19.29 -32.53 9.83
CA THR A 57 18.73 -33.87 10.03
C THR A 57 19.78 -34.77 10.70
N LEU A 58 19.48 -35.19 11.92
CA LEU A 58 20.29 -36.10 12.73
C LEU A 58 20.17 -37.53 12.18
N ASP A 59 20.99 -37.90 11.20
CA ASP A 59 21.25 -39.31 10.86
C ASP A 59 22.37 -39.81 11.78
N GLN A 60 21.99 -40.46 12.88
CA GLN A 60 22.90 -41.18 13.76
C GLN A 60 22.90 -42.64 13.31
N ASN A 61 23.70 -42.98 12.31
CA ASN A 61 24.16 -44.35 12.16
C ASN A 61 25.51 -44.46 11.46
N THR A 62 26.28 -45.50 11.86
CA THR A 62 27.50 -46.04 11.24
C THR A 62 28.80 -45.85 12.03
N ALA A 63 28.97 -46.76 13.01
CA ALA A 63 30.13 -47.65 13.22
C ALA A 63 31.57 -47.09 13.18
N HIS A 64 32.25 -47.17 14.33
CA HIS A 64 33.27 -48.19 14.59
C HIS A 64 33.59 -48.30 16.08
#